data_AF-A0A4R9VCT1-F1
#
_entry.id   AF-A0A4R9VCT1-F1
#
_cell.length_a   1.000
_cell.length_b   1.000
_cell.length_c   1.000
_cell.angle_alpha   90.00
_cell.angle_beta   90.00
_cell.angle_gamma   90.00
#
_symmetry.space_group_name_H-M   'P 1'
#
loop_
_entity.id
_entity.type
_entity.pdbx_description
1 polymer ?
#
loop_
_entity_poly.entity_id
_entity_poly.type
_entity_poly.pdbx_seq_one_letter_code
_entity_poly.pdbx_strand_id
1 'polypeptide(L)'
;MLGNLIAYGKKIIVPITIVSALACGQVAAQDQSGPIKIVVTGITDADFIANVYGTFLEKQGFKVERVKADYAAQFVGLEAGDL
;
A
#
# COMPACT_ATOMS: atom_id res chain seq x y z
N MET A 1 -29.57 47.41 33.74
CA MET A 1 -28.54 47.17 32.70
C MET A 1 -28.19 45.68 32.63
N LEU A 2 -29.11 44.84 32.16
CA LEU A 2 -28.96 43.37 32.14
C LEU A 2 -29.61 42.80 30.86
N GLY A 3 -29.34 43.44 29.71
CA GLY A 3 -30.12 43.23 28.49
C GLY A 3 -29.37 42.77 27.24
N ASN A 4 -28.03 42.64 27.23
CA ASN A 4 -27.31 42.48 25.95
C ASN A 4 -26.23 41.38 25.88
N LEU A 5 -26.14 40.48 26.86
CA LEU A 5 -25.09 39.43 26.87
C LEU A 5 -25.56 38.03 26.46
N ILE A 6 -26.72 37.91 25.79
CA ILE A 6 -27.23 36.59 25.33
C ILE A 6 -27.32 36.50 23.79
N ALA A 7 -27.22 37.62 23.06
CA ALA A 7 -27.39 37.63 21.60
C ALA A 7 -26.13 37.23 20.80
N TYR A 8 -24.94 37.23 21.41
CA TYR A 8 -23.65 37.01 20.70
C TYR A 8 -23.08 35.60 20.85
N GLY A 9 -23.78 34.67 21.50
CA GLY A 9 -23.29 33.30 21.74
C GLY A 9 -23.65 32.27 20.65
N LYS A 10 -24.56 32.59 19.73
CA LYS A 10 -25.17 31.59 18.83
C LYS A 10 -24.60 31.55 17.40
N LYS A 11 -23.71 32.48 17.01
CA LYS A 11 -23.22 32.59 15.61
C LYS A 11 -21.75 32.22 15.40
N ILE A 12 -20.98 31.94 16.46
CA ILE A 12 -19.51 31.79 16.37
C ILE A 12 -19.06 30.34 16.64
N ILE A 13 -19.97 29.40 16.83
CA ILE A 13 -19.60 28.00 17.11
C ILE A 13 -19.47 27.18 15.81
N VAL A 14 -19.87 27.73 14.65
CA VAL A 14 -20.03 26.93 13.42
C VAL A 14 -18.79 26.82 12.51
N PRO A 15 -17.77 27.71 12.46
CA PRO A 15 -16.74 27.53 11.44
C PRO A 15 -15.54 26.66 11.87
N ILE A 16 -15.41 26.26 13.14
CA ILE A 16 -14.17 25.61 13.63
C ILE A 16 -14.16 24.07 13.46
N THR A 17 -15.29 23.42 13.17
CA THR A 17 -15.35 21.94 13.16
C THR A 17 -14.95 21.30 11.82
N ILE A 18 -14.69 22.07 10.75
CA ILE A 18 -14.50 21.49 9.40
C ILE A 18 -13.02 21.20 9.05
N VAL A 19 -12.04 21.67 9.84
CA VAL A 19 -10.61 21.58 9.47
C VAL A 19 -9.96 20.23 9.82
N SER A 20 -10.60 19.38 10.62
CA SER A 20 -9.98 18.11 11.06
C SER A 20 -10.03 16.97 10.02
N ALA A 21 -10.82 17.12 8.94
CA ALA A 21 -10.98 16.06 7.93
C ALA A 21 -9.87 16.02 6.87
N LEU A 22 -9.01 17.05 6.79
CA LEU A 22 -7.89 17.12 5.83
C LEU A 22 -6.58 16.51 6.35
N ALA A 23 -6.55 16.05 7.61
CA ALA A 23 -5.37 15.42 8.21
C ALA A 23 -5.29 13.90 7.99
N CYS A 24 -6.28 13.29 7.34
CA CYS A 24 -6.11 11.97 6.74
C CYS A 24 -5.21 12.13 5.51
N GLY A 25 -3.90 12.20 5.75
CA GLY A 25 -2.92 12.04 4.67
C GLY A 25 -3.33 10.82 3.87
N GLN A 26 -3.52 11.00 2.57
CA GLN A 26 -3.70 9.88 1.67
C GLN A 26 -2.48 8.99 1.89
N VAL A 27 -2.67 7.84 2.53
CA VAL A 27 -1.73 6.75 2.43
C VAL A 27 -1.81 6.36 0.97
N ALA A 28 -1.03 7.05 0.14
CA ALA A 28 -0.78 6.61 -1.21
C ALA A 28 -0.13 5.24 -1.01
N ALA A 29 -0.91 4.18 -1.22
CA ALA A 29 -0.33 2.87 -1.46
C ALA A 29 0.78 3.12 -2.47
N GLN A 30 2.02 2.83 -2.08
CA GLN A 30 3.16 3.09 -2.93
C GLN A 30 2.87 2.34 -4.21
N ASP A 31 2.51 3.08 -5.26
CA ASP A 31 2.06 2.49 -6.51
C ASP A 31 3.24 1.64 -6.97
N GLN A 32 3.07 0.32 -6.98
CA GLN A 32 4.14 -0.60 -7.36
C GLN A 32 4.39 -0.39 -8.85
N SER A 33 5.28 0.54 -9.14
CA SER A 33 5.69 0.91 -10.49
C SER A 33 6.62 -0.17 -11.02
N GLY A 34 6.05 -1.31 -11.41
CA GLY A 34 6.83 -2.45 -11.89
C GLY A 34 6.09 -3.78 -11.80
N PRO A 35 6.64 -4.84 -12.42
CA PRO A 35 6.11 -6.18 -12.24
C PRO A 35 6.27 -6.65 -10.79
N ILE A 36 5.38 -7.52 -10.35
CA ILE A 36 5.57 -8.35 -9.15
C ILE A 36 6.66 -9.38 -9.50
N LYS A 37 7.78 -9.30 -8.80
CA LYS A 37 8.86 -10.27 -8.94
C LYS A 37 8.54 -11.51 -8.13
N ILE A 38 8.70 -12.67 -8.75
CA ILE A 38 8.52 -13.98 -8.12
C ILE A 38 9.80 -14.77 -8.29
N VAL A 39 10.39 -15.20 -7.18
CA VAL A 39 11.63 -15.95 -7.19
C VAL A 39 11.39 -17.39 -7.64
N VAL A 40 12.25 -17.86 -8.55
CA VAL A 40 12.32 -19.23 -9.04
C VAL A 40 13.72 -19.76 -8.70
N THR A 41 13.80 -20.84 -7.93
CA THR A 41 15.06 -21.32 -7.34
C THR A 41 15.66 -22.50 -8.10
N GLY A 42 14.89 -23.14 -8.98
CA GLY A 42 15.25 -24.42 -9.60
C GLY A 42 14.85 -25.64 -8.76
N ILE A 43 14.25 -25.43 -7.58
CA ILE A 43 13.72 -26.49 -6.72
C ILE A 43 12.27 -26.77 -7.15
N THR A 44 12.00 -27.98 -7.64
CA THR A 44 10.80 -28.30 -8.42
C THR A 44 9.46 -27.95 -7.75
N ASP A 45 9.31 -28.28 -6.47
CA ASP A 45 8.09 -28.02 -5.70
C ASP A 45 7.92 -26.53 -5.41
N ALA A 46 8.99 -25.84 -5.01
CA ALA A 46 8.97 -24.40 -4.82
C ALA A 46 8.67 -23.65 -6.13
N ASP A 47 9.29 -24.08 -7.24
CA ASP A 47 9.09 -23.50 -8.56
C ASP A 47 7.67 -23.75 -9.06
N PHE A 48 7.10 -24.94 -8.83
CA PHE A 48 5.70 -25.20 -9.18
C PHE A 48 4.76 -24.21 -8.48
N ILE A 49 4.94 -24.02 -7.17
CA ILE A 49 4.15 -23.08 -6.37
C ILE A 49 4.32 -21.65 -6.90
N ALA A 50 5.57 -21.20 -7.08
CA ALA A 50 5.90 -19.89 -7.63
C ALA A 50 5.22 -19.63 -8.97
N ASN A 51 5.26 -20.61 -9.88
CA ASN A 51 4.66 -20.50 -11.19
C ASN A 51 3.13 -20.43 -11.15
N VAL A 52 2.48 -21.22 -10.28
CA VAL A 52 1.03 -21.19 -10.08
C VAL A 52 0.56 -19.81 -9.58
N TYR A 53 1.24 -19.26 -8.57
CA TYR A 53 0.93 -17.92 -8.05
C TYR A 53 1.20 -16.83 -9.09
N GLY A 54 2.31 -16.91 -9.83
CA GLY A 54 2.61 -15.98 -10.91
C GLY A 54 1.51 -15.96 -11.96
N THR A 55 1.06 -17.14 -12.40
CA THR A 55 -0.04 -17.24 -13.38
C THR A 55 -1.39 -16.77 -12.82
N PHE A 56 -1.65 -17.00 -11.53
CA PHE A 56 -2.83 -16.44 -10.88
C PHE A 56 -2.81 -14.91 -10.90
N LEU A 57 -1.69 -14.28 -10.53
CA LEU A 57 -1.53 -12.83 -10.53
C LEU A 57 -1.62 -12.23 -11.94
N GLU A 58 -1.00 -12.86 -12.93
CA GLU A 58 -1.14 -12.48 -14.34
C GLU A 58 -2.61 -12.48 -14.78
N LYS A 59 -3.40 -13.47 -14.36
CA LYS A 59 -4.84 -13.54 -14.64
C LYS A 59 -5.66 -12.44 -13.97
N GLN A 60 -5.17 -11.86 -12.87
CA GLN A 60 -5.80 -10.71 -12.21
C GLN A 60 -5.38 -9.37 -12.83
N GLY A 61 -4.52 -9.38 -13.85
CA GLY A 61 -4.05 -8.18 -14.55
C GLY A 61 -2.76 -7.58 -13.99
N PHE A 62 -2.10 -8.23 -13.03
CA PHE A 62 -0.78 -7.81 -12.57
C PHE A 62 0.29 -8.20 -13.58
N LYS A 63 1.30 -7.34 -13.75
CA LYS A 63 2.53 -7.72 -14.44
C LYS A 63 3.37 -8.57 -13.48
N VAL A 64 3.88 -9.71 -13.95
CA VAL A 64 4.69 -10.61 -13.14
C VAL A 64 6.02 -10.87 -13.86
N GLU A 65 7.10 -10.90 -13.10
CA GLU A 65 8.44 -11.26 -13.57
C GLU A 65 8.95 -12.44 -12.74
N ARG A 66 9.31 -13.54 -13.41
CA ARG A 66 9.90 -14.70 -12.75
C ARG A 66 11.42 -14.54 -12.75
N VAL A 67 11.99 -14.30 -11.57
CA VAL A 67 13.42 -14.03 -11.41
C VAL A 67 14.10 -15.27 -10.86
N LYS A 68 15.12 -15.76 -11.57
CA LYS A 68 15.91 -16.88 -11.07
C LYS A 68 16.89 -16.39 -10.01
N ALA A 69 16.86 -17.00 -8.82
CA ALA A 69 17.81 -16.70 -7.75
C ALA A 69 18.27 -17.97 -7.03
N ASP A 70 19.45 -17.89 -6.43
CA ASP A 70 19.91 -18.92 -5.50
C ASP A 70 19.05 -18.91 -4.22
N TYR A 71 18.83 -20.08 -3.62
CA TYR A 71 17.96 -20.23 -2.45
C TYR A 71 18.44 -19.41 -1.24
N ALA A 72 19.74 -19.28 -1.00
CA ALA A 72 20.26 -18.49 0.10
C ALA A 72 20.30 -17.00 -0.26
N ALA A 73 20.72 -16.67 -1.48
CA ALA A 73 20.85 -15.28 -1.93
C ALA A 73 19.49 -14.56 -2.06
N GLN A 74 18.38 -15.28 -2.28
CA GLN A 74 17.06 -14.66 -2.44
C GLN A 74 16.65 -13.82 -1.23
N PHE A 75 17.03 -14.22 0.00
CA PHE A 75 16.63 -13.52 1.21
C PHE A 75 17.25 -12.13 1.30
N VAL A 76 18.52 -12.01 0.88
CA VAL A 76 19.20 -10.71 0.80
C VAL A 76 18.54 -9.82 -0.24
N GLY A 77 18.16 -10.38 -1.40
CA GLY A 77 17.45 -9.63 -2.44
C GLY A 77 16.05 -9.19 -2.01
N LEU A 78 15.32 -10.04 -1.30
CA LEU A 78 14.00 -9.73 -0.74
C LEU A 78 14.09 -8.64 0.34
N GLU A 79 15.10 -8.70 1.22
CA GLU A 79 15.33 -7.69 2.25
C GLU A 79 15.68 -6.32 1.64
N ALA A 80 16.48 -6.32 0.56
CA ALA A 80 16.84 -5.10 -0.17
C ALA A 80 15.68 -4.52 -1.01
N GLY A 81 14.61 -5.29 -1.24
CA GLY A 81 13.52 -4.94 -2.16
C GLY A 81 13.90 -5.08 -3.65
N ASP A 82 15.00 -5.77 -3.95
CA ASP A 82 15.45 -6.06 -5.30
C ASP A 82 14.70 -7.25 -5.92
N LEU A 83 14.12 -8.12 -5.09
CA LEU A 83 13.32 -9.29 -5.43
C LEU A 83 11.90 -9.23 -4.86
#